data_AF-A0A5K1CUA3-F1
#
_entry.id   AF-A0A5K1CUA3-F1
#
_cell.length_a   1.000
_cell.length_b   1.000
_cell.length_c   1.000
_cell.angle_alpha   90.00
_cell.angle_beta   90.00
_cell.angle_gamma   90.00
#
_symmetry.space_group_name_H-M   'P 1'
#
loop_
_entity.id
_entity.type
_entity.pdbx_description
1 polymer ?
#
loop_
_entity_poly.entity_id
_entity_poly.type
_entity_poly.pdbx_seq_one_letter_code
_entity_poly.pdbx_strand_id
1 'polypeptide(L)' 'PWRWFDESMFDCCEPLEKVKAEGITFGKVTCLARCAGAKVEAFRANQTSIDDFRKHVINCVSSEDCHLITSYHRGAFLQ' A
#
# COMPACT_ATOMS: atom_id res chain seq x y z
N PRO A 1 10.47 -7.52 -25.88
CA PRO A 1 9.94 -8.47 -24.87
C PRO A 1 9.09 -7.69 -23.86
N TRP A 2 8.02 -8.30 -23.34
CA TRP A 2 7.10 -7.66 -22.40
C TRP A 2 7.70 -7.58 -20.98
N ARG A 3 7.39 -6.52 -20.23
CA ARG A 3 7.81 -6.33 -18.83
C ARG A 3 6.57 -6.15 -17.97
N TRP A 4 6.50 -6.87 -16.85
CA TRP A 4 5.41 -6.81 -15.89
C TRP A 4 5.95 -7.03 -14.47
N PHE A 5 5.18 -6.62 -13.46
CA PHE A 5 5.48 -6.90 -12.06
C PHE A 5 4.88 -8.25 -11.66
N ASP A 6 5.60 -9.01 -10.85
CA ASP A 6 5.10 -10.22 -10.19
C ASP A 6 5.57 -10.30 -8.73
N GLU A 7 4.94 -11.18 -7.96
CA GLU A 7 5.17 -11.28 -6.51
C GLU A 7 6.60 -11.69 -6.13
N SER A 8 7.34 -12.36 -7.03
CA SER A 8 8.74 -12.72 -6.78
C SER A 8 9.70 -11.52 -6.85
N MET A 9 9.27 -10.39 -7.42
CA MET A 9 10.08 -9.17 -7.54
C MET A 9 10.09 -8.29 -6.27
N PHE A 10 9.44 -8.72 -5.18
CA PHE A 10 9.36 -7.95 -3.92
C PHE A 10 10.52 -8.28 -2.96
N ASP A 11 11.71 -7.70 -3.17
CA ASP A 11 12.92 -8.05 -2.40
C ASP A 11 13.67 -6.87 -1.71
N CYS A 12 13.20 -5.62 -1.83
CA CYS A 12 13.96 -4.46 -1.35
C CYS A 12 14.00 -4.27 0.19
N CYS A 13 12.83 -4.29 0.87
CA CYS A 13 12.71 -3.76 2.24
C CYS A 13 12.40 -4.82 3.31
N GLU A 14 11.97 -6.00 2.92
CA GLU A 14 11.66 -7.13 3.80
C GLU A 14 11.92 -8.42 3.02
N PRO A 15 12.56 -9.45 3.61
CA PRO A 15 12.77 -10.72 2.94
C PRO A 15 11.45 -11.37 2.52
N LEU A 16 11.37 -11.85 1.27
CA LEU A 16 10.16 -12.44 0.72
C LEU A 16 9.64 -13.62 1.57
N GLU A 17 10.53 -14.46 2.11
CA GLU A 17 10.16 -15.58 2.97
C GLU A 17 9.44 -15.14 4.26
N LYS A 18 9.84 -14.00 4.82
CA LYS A 18 9.17 -13.43 5.99
C LYS A 18 7.82 -12.82 5.63
N VAL A 19 7.73 -12.13 4.50
CA VAL A 19 6.46 -11.58 4.00
C VAL A 19 5.44 -12.69 3.75
N LYS A 20 5.87 -13.83 3.19
CA LYS A 20 5.01 -15.01 3.00
C LYS A 20 4.48 -15.59 4.31
N ALA A 21 5.31 -15.62 5.35
CA ALA A 21 4.95 -16.23 6.64
C ALA A 21 4.10 -15.32 7.53
N GLU A 22 4.40 -14.02 7.56
CA GLU A 22 3.85 -13.09 8.55
C GLU A 22 2.99 -11.97 7.93
N GLY A 23 2.96 -11.88 6.60
CA GLY A 23 2.44 -10.74 5.89
C GLY A 23 3.39 -9.54 5.93
N ILE A 24 2.86 -8.36 5.62
CA ILE A 24 3.64 -7.12 5.54
C ILE A 24 2.95 -5.98 6.29
N THR A 25 3.76 -5.15 6.96
CA THR A 25 3.23 -3.97 7.64
C THR A 25 3.04 -2.81 6.66
N PHE A 26 2.10 -1.90 6.95
CA PHE A 26 1.85 -0.71 6.13
C PHE A 26 3.13 0.09 5.80
N GLY A 27 4.02 0.27 6.78
CA GLY A 27 5.28 1.01 6.55
C GLY A 27 6.23 0.29 5.61
N LYS A 28 6.27 -1.04 5.63
CA LYS A 28 7.09 -1.85 4.72
C LYS A 28 6.52 -1.84 3.31
N VAL A 29 5.20 -1.85 3.13
CA VAL A 29 4.55 -1.63 1.83
C VAL A 29 4.95 -0.27 1.24
N THR A 30 4.93 0.80 2.05
CA THR A 30 5.39 2.13 1.61
C THR A 30 6.85 2.11 1.13
N CYS A 31 7.73 1.40 1.85
CA CYS A 31 9.14 1.26 1.47
C CYS A 31 9.31 0.52 0.14
N LEU A 32 8.63 -0.63 -0.03
CA LEU A 32 8.68 -1.41 -1.27
C LEU A 32 8.20 -0.61 -2.48
N ALA A 33 7.09 0.09 -2.36
CA ALA A 33 6.55 0.92 -3.45
C ALA A 33 7.55 2.02 -3.87
N ARG A 34 8.27 2.62 -2.91
CA ARG A 34 9.34 3.59 -3.21
C ARG A 34 10.55 2.94 -3.88
N CYS A 35 10.98 1.75 -3.45
CA CYS A 35 12.05 1.02 -4.12
C CYS A 35 11.70 0.66 -5.57
N ALA A 36 10.43 0.34 -5.83
CA ALA A 36 9.90 0.07 -7.17
C ALA A 36 9.74 1.33 -8.03
N GLY A 37 10.10 2.51 -7.52
CA GLY A 37 10.10 3.78 -8.26
C GLY A 37 8.76 4.52 -8.26
N ALA A 38 7.77 4.08 -7.47
CA ALA A 38 6.50 4.80 -7.37
C ALA A 38 6.64 6.09 -6.54
N LYS A 39 5.83 7.11 -6.87
CA LYS A 39 5.61 8.26 -5.98
C LYS A 39 4.64 7.85 -4.88
N VAL A 40 5.09 7.89 -3.61
CA VAL A 40 4.31 7.34 -2.49
C VAL A 40 4.16 8.35 -1.35
N GLU A 41 2.90 8.67 -1.06
CA GLU A 41 2.46 9.39 0.13
C GLU A 41 1.76 8.42 1.10
N ALA A 42 2.07 8.51 2.39
CA ALA A 42 1.60 7.56 3.39
C ALA A 42 0.90 8.30 4.53
N PHE A 43 -0.34 7.90 4.79
CA PHE A 43 -1.21 8.52 5.80
C PHE A 43 -1.52 7.49 6.89
N ARG A 44 -1.14 7.79 8.14
CA ARG A 44 -1.50 6.94 9.29
C ARG A 44 -2.82 7.42 9.88
N ALA A 45 -3.69 6.46 10.22
CA ALA A 45 -5.02 6.76 10.77
C ALA A 45 -4.99 7.57 12.08
N ASN A 46 -3.91 7.51 12.86
CA ASN A 46 -3.75 8.30 14.09
C ASN A 46 -3.17 9.71 13.84
N GLN A 47 -2.85 10.05 12.59
CA GLN A 47 -2.29 11.34 12.17
C GLN A 47 -3.22 12.11 11.22
N THR A 48 -4.30 11.48 10.76
CA THR A 48 -5.26 12.06 9.81
C THR A 48 -6.70 11.83 10.27
N SER A 49 -7.64 12.59 9.72
CA SER A 49 -9.07 12.39 9.99
C SER A 49 -9.74 11.45 8.97
N ILE A 50 -10.97 11.01 9.29
CA ILE A 50 -11.79 10.27 8.32
C ILE A 50 -12.19 11.14 7.12
N ASP A 51 -12.30 12.45 7.28
CA ASP A 51 -12.63 13.36 6.19
C ASP A 51 -11.44 13.53 5.23
N ASP A 52 -10.21 13.54 5.75
CA ASP A 52 -9.01 13.50 4.90
C ASP A 52 -8.95 12.19 4.10
N PHE A 53 -9.23 11.05 4.74
CA PHE A 53 -9.31 9.76 4.05
C PHE A 53 -10.33 9.78 2.91
N ARG A 54 -11.55 10.28 3.15
CA ARG A 54 -12.60 10.38 2.11
C ARG A 54 -12.16 11.25 0.94
N LYS A 55 -11.49 12.39 1.20
CA LYS A 55 -10.95 13.25 0.14
C LYS A 55 -9.92 12.51 -0.70
N HIS A 56 -8.99 11.77 -0.08
CA HIS A 56 -8.00 10.97 -0.82
C HIS A 56 -8.65 9.86 -1.67
N VAL A 57 -9.68 9.19 -1.15
CA VAL A 57 -10.45 8.21 -1.92
C VAL A 57 -11.05 8.87 -3.16
N ILE A 58 -11.80 9.97 -3.00
CA ILE A 58 -12.44 10.67 -4.12
C ILE A 58 -11.41 11.11 -5.16
N ASN A 59 -10.30 11.69 -4.73
CA ASN A 59 -9.25 12.15 -5.62
C ASN A 59 -8.62 11.01 -6.43
N CYS A 60 -8.28 9.88 -5.77
CA CYS A 60 -7.65 8.78 -6.48
C CYS A 60 -8.60 8.03 -7.39
N VAL A 61 -9.87 7.82 -7.01
CA VAL A 61 -10.83 7.12 -7.89
C VAL A 61 -11.27 7.97 -9.09
N SER A 62 -11.06 9.28 -9.03
CA SER A 62 -11.37 10.22 -10.13
C SER A 62 -10.21 10.42 -11.10
N SER A 63 -9.10 9.68 -10.95
CA SER A 63 -7.89 9.81 -11.75
C SER A 63 -7.39 8.44 -12.22
N GLU A 64 -6.74 8.40 -13.38
CA GLU A 64 -6.10 7.19 -13.90
C GLU A 64 -4.72 6.95 -13.30
N ASP A 65 -4.05 8.02 -12.83
CA ASP A 65 -2.64 8.00 -12.37
C ASP A 65 -2.50 8.02 -10.84
N CYS A 66 -3.59 7.82 -10.10
CA CYS A 66 -3.61 7.82 -8.63
C CYS A 66 -4.26 6.55 -8.12
N HIS A 67 -3.56 5.82 -7.26
CA HIS A 67 -4.09 4.61 -6.65
C HIS A 67 -3.96 4.69 -5.14
N LEU A 68 -5.01 4.23 -4.45
CA LEU A 68 -5.05 4.19 -3.00
C LEU A 68 -4.99 2.72 -2.54
N ILE A 69 -4.02 2.41 -1.69
CA ILE A 69 -3.89 1.11 -1.02
C ILE A 69 -4.16 1.32 0.47
N THR A 70 -5.00 0.47 1.07
CA THR A 70 -5.39 0.58 2.47
C THR A 70 -4.91 -0.63 3.28
N SER A 71 -4.56 -0.39 4.54
CA SER A 71 -4.23 -1.42 5.53
C SER A 71 -5.23 -1.31 6.66
N TYR A 72 -6.03 -2.34 6.89
CA TYR A 72 -7.11 -2.33 7.87
C TYR A 72 -7.28 -3.69 8.55
N HIS A 73 -7.90 -3.70 9.71
CA HIS A 73 -8.21 -4.92 10.43
C HIS A 73 -9.58 -5.46 9.99
N ARG A 74 -9.62 -6.66 9.40
CA ARG A 74 -10.85 -7.24 8.83
C ARG A 74 -11.95 -7.51 9.87
N GLY A 75 -11.57 -7.85 11.10
CA GLY A 75 -12.53 -8.06 12.18
C GLY A 75 -13.37 -6.83 12.54
N ALA A 76 -12.95 -5.62 12.15
CA ALA A 76 -13.77 -4.41 12.29
C ALA A 76 -15.02 -4.42 11.38
N PHE A 77 -15.00 -5.25 10.33
CA PHE A 77 -16.08 -5.38 9.34
C PHE A 77 -16.78 -6.74 9.38
N LEU A 78 -16.50 -7.56 10.41
CA LEU A 78 -17.00 -8.94 10.51
C LEU A 78 -16.65 -9.80 9.27
N GLN A 79 -15.47 -9.55 8.69
CA GLN A 79 -14.89 -10.25 7.53
C GLN A 79 -13.77 -11.20 7.94
#